data_AF-A0AAU5AG15-F1
#
_entry.id   AF-A0AAU5AG15-F1
#
_cell.length_a   1.000
_cell.length_b   1.000
_cell.length_c   1.000
_cell.angle_alpha   90.00
_cell.angle_beta   90.00
_cell.angle_gamma   90.00
#
_symmetry.space_group_name_H-M   'P 1'
#
loop_
_entity.id
_entity.type
_entity.pdbx_description
1 polymer ?
#
loop_
_entity_poly.entity_id
_entity_poly.type
_entity_poly.pdbx_seq_one_letter_code
_entity_poly.pdbx_strand_id
1 'polypeptide(L)' 'MPALNVEFTEDELTRLRGRAALAGRSLKQHVHDVTVQEADRLAFVEGAVEEAARVLPGVTARFPEGQR' A
#
# COMPACT_ATOMS: atom_id res chain seq x y z
N MET A 1 14.17 -18.66 -6.58
CA MET A 1 13.37 -17.78 -5.70
C MET A 1 12.90 -18.60 -4.52
N PRO A 2 12.98 -18.07 -3.29
CA PRO A 2 12.33 -18.69 -2.13
C PRO A 2 10.82 -18.78 -2.41
N ALA A 3 10.21 -19.90 -2.04
CA ALA A 3 8.77 -20.11 -2.17
C ALA A 3 8.11 -19.80 -0.82
N LEU A 4 7.08 -18.95 -0.84
CA LEU A 4 6.21 -18.70 0.30
C LEU A 4 4.89 -19.44 0.04
N ASN A 5 4.53 -20.37 0.91
CA ASN A 5 3.23 -21.03 0.87
C ASN A 5 2.25 -20.20 1.71
N VAL A 6 1.21 -19.70 1.07
CA VAL A 6 0.14 -18.93 1.71
C VAL A 6 -1.18 -19.63 1.41
N GLU A 7 -1.88 -20.02 2.46
CA GLU A 7 -3.22 -20.59 2.36
C GLU A 7 -4.24 -19.46 2.32
N PHE A 8 -5.26 -19.63 1.47
CA PHE A 8 -6.35 -18.67 1.33
C PHE A 8 -7.66 -19.39 1.57
N THR A 9 -8.59 -18.72 2.24
CA THR A 9 -9.98 -19.16 2.28
C THR A 9 -10.60 -19.07 0.89
N GLU A 10 -11.71 -19.79 0.68
CA GLU A 10 -12.42 -19.79 -0.61
C GLU A 10 -12.93 -18.39 -0.99
N ASP A 11 -13.39 -17.62 -0.01
CA ASP A 11 -13.81 -16.22 -0.18
C ASP A 11 -12.65 -15.33 -0.62
N GLU A 12 -11.48 -15.50 -0.01
CA GLU A 12 -10.27 -14.74 -0.38
C GLU A 12 -9.81 -15.09 -1.79
N LEU A 13 -9.80 -16.37 -2.15
CA LEU A 13 -9.49 -16.80 -3.51
C LEU A 13 -10.45 -16.22 -4.54
N THR A 14 -11.75 -16.19 -4.21
CA THR A 14 -12.78 -15.60 -5.09
C THR A 14 -12.51 -14.12 -5.32
N ARG A 15 -12.22 -13.36 -4.24
CA ARG A 15 -11.85 -11.94 -4.33
C ARG A 15 -10.56 -11.72 -5.13
N LEU A 16 -9.53 -12.51 -4.89
CA LEU A 16 -8.24 -12.41 -5.59
C LEU A 16 -8.37 -12.72 -7.07
N ARG A 17 -9.13 -13.76 -7.44
CA ARG A 17 -9.41 -14.09 -8.84
C ARG A 17 -10.17 -12.98 -9.55
N GLY A 18 -11.19 -12.41 -8.90
CA GLY A 18 -11.95 -11.27 -9.43
C GLY A 18 -11.04 -10.07 -9.73
N ARG A 19 -10.15 -9.72 -8.79
CA ARG A 19 -9.17 -8.64 -8.97
C ARG A 19 -8.13 -8.93 -10.05
N ALA A 20 -7.61 -10.15 -10.10
CA ALA A 20 -6.66 -10.57 -11.14
C ALA A 20 -7.29 -10.48 -12.54
N ALA A 21 -8.55 -10.91 -12.68
CA ALA A 21 -9.31 -10.80 -13.93
C ALA A 21 -9.52 -9.35 -14.35
N LEU A 22 -9.93 -8.47 -13.43
CA LEU A 22 -10.06 -7.03 -13.69
C LEU A 22 -8.75 -6.37 -14.12
N ALA A 23 -7.63 -6.82 -13.55
CA ALA A 23 -6.29 -6.35 -13.92
C ALA A 23 -5.75 -6.98 -15.22
N GLY A 24 -6.45 -7.97 -15.80
CA GLY A 24 -6.00 -8.71 -16.99
C GLY A 24 -4.74 -9.56 -16.76
N ARG A 25 -4.52 -10.03 -15.52
CA ARG A 25 -3.30 -10.76 -15.12
C ARG A 25 -3.64 -12.14 -14.57
N SER A 26 -2.64 -13.03 -14.56
CA SER A 26 -2.78 -14.31 -13.86
C SER A 26 -2.90 -14.11 -12.35
N LEU A 27 -3.60 -14.99 -11.64
CA LEU A 27 -3.72 -14.95 -10.18
C LEU A 27 -2.35 -14.92 -9.50
N LYS A 28 -1.41 -15.75 -9.96
CA LYS A 28 -0.05 -15.81 -9.44
C LYS A 28 0.68 -14.47 -9.57
N GLN A 29 0.61 -13.86 -10.76
CA GLN A 29 1.22 -12.57 -11.01
C GLN A 29 0.56 -11.48 -10.16
N HIS A 30 -0.77 -11.50 -10.05
CA HIS A 30 -1.49 -10.54 -9.22
C HIS A 30 -1.09 -10.62 -7.75
N VAL A 31 -1.03 -11.82 -7.16
CA VAL A 31 -0.61 -12.01 -5.76
C VAL A 31 0.82 -11.53 -5.55
N HIS A 32 1.74 -11.87 -6.46
CA HIS A 32 3.11 -11.40 -6.40
C HIS A 32 3.18 -9.86 -6.44
N ASP A 33 2.52 -9.24 -7.41
CA ASP A 33 2.56 -7.79 -7.60
C ASP A 33 1.96 -7.05 -6.41
N VAL A 34 0.85 -7.56 -5.84
CA VAL A 34 0.22 -6.97 -4.64
C VAL A 34 1.18 -7.00 -3.45
N THR A 35 1.90 -8.11 -3.23
CA THR A 35 2.85 -8.17 -2.11
C THR A 35 4.01 -7.18 -2.24
N VAL A 36 4.50 -6.96 -3.46
CA VAL A 36 5.54 -5.96 -3.72
C VAL A 36 4.98 -4.55 -3.58
N GLN A 37 3.78 -4.30 -4.13
CA GLN A 37 3.13 -2.99 -4.05
C GLN A 37 2.80 -2.57 -2.62
N GLU A 38 2.39 -3.50 -1.74
CA GLU A 38 2.17 -3.16 -0.34
C GLU A 38 3.47 -2.82 0.39
N ALA A 39 4.58 -3.48 0.07
CA ALA A 39 5.88 -3.11 0.64
C ALA A 39 6.30 -1.69 0.21
N ASP A 40 6.13 -1.36 -1.08
CA ASP A 40 6.40 -0.01 -1.59
C ASP A 40 5.47 1.03 -0.96
N ARG A 41 4.19 0.68 -0.78
CA ARG A 41 3.19 1.56 -0.14
C ARG A 41 3.56 1.86 1.31
N LEU A 42 3.99 0.87 2.07
CA LEU A 42 4.44 1.05 3.45
C LEU A 42 5.65 1.98 3.52
N ALA A 43 6.68 1.74 2.70
CA ALA A 43 7.86 2.59 2.63
C ALA A 43 7.51 4.04 2.25
N PHE A 44 6.58 4.24 1.30
CA PHE A 44 6.08 5.56 0.95
C PHE A 44 5.37 6.25 2.11
N VAL A 45 4.47 5.54 2.81
CA VAL A 45 3.73 6.10 3.95
C VAL A 45 4.67 6.48 5.09
N GLU A 46 5.65 5.62 5.39
CA GLU A 46 6.68 5.91 6.41
C GLU A 46 7.45 7.19 6.07
N GLY A 47 7.97 7.30 4.84
CA GLY A 47 8.67 8.50 4.39
C GLY A 47 7.77 9.76 4.39
N ALA A 48 6.50 9.62 4.02
CA ALA A 48 5.55 10.72 4.06
C ALA A 48 5.25 11.20 5.49
N VAL A 49 5.18 10.28 6.46
CA VAL A 49 5.00 10.62 7.88
C VAL A 49 6.23 11.35 8.42
N GLU A 50 7.44 10.87 8.11
CA GLU A 50 8.69 11.52 8.51
C GLU A 50 8.80 12.93 7.93
N GLU A 51 8.48 13.08 6.64
CA GLU A 51 8.51 14.37 5.96
C GLU A 51 7.46 15.33 6.52
N ALA A 52 6.25 14.83 6.81
CA ALA A 52 5.22 15.62 7.47
C ALA A 52 5.69 16.10 8.86
N ALA A 53 6.32 15.22 9.65
CA ALA A 53 6.87 15.59 10.96
C ALA A 53 7.95 16.69 10.86
N ARG A 54 8.74 16.70 9.78
CA ARG A 54 9.76 17.72 9.51
C ARG A 54 9.16 19.07 9.11
N VAL A 55 8.14 19.07 8.24
CA VAL A 55 7.61 20.29 7.60
C VAL A 55 6.46 20.92 8.39
N LEU A 56 5.59 20.12 8.99
CA LEU A 56 4.39 20.59 9.68
C LEU A 56 4.67 21.61 10.80
N PRO A 57 5.73 21.51 11.63
CA PRO A 57 6.02 22.52 12.65
C PRO A 57 6.23 23.91 12.04
N GLY A 58 6.96 24.00 10.93
CA GLY A 58 7.20 25.26 10.22
C GLY A 58 5.94 25.84 9.59
N VAL A 59 5.09 24.98 9.01
CA VAL A 59 3.79 25.38 8.46
C VAL A 59 2.87 25.89 9.56
N THR A 60 2.79 25.18 10.70
CA THR A 60 1.96 25.56 11.85
C THR A 60 2.44 26.87 12.49
N ALA A 61 3.75 27.10 12.57
CA ALA A 61 4.30 28.36 13.06
C ALA A 61 3.96 29.54 12.12
N ARG A 62 3.92 29.29 10.80
CA ARG A 62 3.65 30.33 9.78
C ARG A 62 2.16 30.59 9.57
N PHE A 63 1.33 29.58 9.77
CA PHE A 63 -0.13 29.57 9.56
C PHE A 63 -0.82 28.89 10.75
N PRO A 64 -1.13 29.67 11.81
CA PRO A 64 -1.85 29.19 12.98
C PRO A 64 -3.26 28.68 12.63
N GLU A 65 -3.85 27.88 13.51
CA GLU A 65 -5.19 27.33 13.32
C GLU A 65 -6.23 28.44 13.04
N GLY A 66 -7.10 28.20 12.05
CA GLY A 66 -8.12 29.16 11.59
C GLY A 66 -7.69 30.08 10.45
N GLN A 67 -6.44 30.00 9.96
CA GLN A 67 -5.96 30.70 8.76
C GLN A 67 -5.58 29.75 7.60
N ARG A 68 -6.03 28.49 7.67
CA ARG A 68 -5.82 27.45 6.65
C ARG A 68 -7.10 27.26 5.84
#